data_AF-A0A5J9WQR5-F1
#
_entry.id   AF-A0A5J9WQR5-F1
#
_cell.length_a   1.000
_cell.length_b   1.000
_cell.length_c   1.000
_cell.angle_alpha   90.00
_cell.angle_beta   90.00
_cell.angle_gamma   90.00
#
_symmetry.space_group_name_H-M   'P 1'
#
loop_
_entity.id
_entity.type
_entity.pdbx_description
1 polymer ?
#
loop_
_entity_poly.entity_id
_entity_poly.type
_entity_poly.pdbx_seq_one_letter_code
_entity_poly.pdbx_strand_id
1 'polypeptide(L)'
;MVDVAASGIFRVDDSTPTQGDVRYGLTAVSRLLVDDDDRGHATLSPFTASCVVPSYFMASLRLAEWLETEDGGAAPAAETPFMMAHGTDFWGMAGRDTEFGAIFNEAMGSDSRFIAGIVVRECGEVFTGVRSLVDVGGGDGTMAKAIARAFRTCGARCWSFPRLLMACRLITRWSLLLGT
;
A
#
# COMPACT_ATOMS: atom_id res chain seq x y z
N MET A 1 -12.96 4.98 23.61
CA MET A 1 -13.21 3.73 22.86
C MET A 1 -14.17 4.10 21.74
N VAL A 2 -13.73 4.04 20.48
CA VAL A 2 -14.62 4.31 19.34
C VAL A 2 -15.50 3.08 19.13
N ASP A 3 -16.81 3.26 19.11
CA ASP A 3 -17.75 2.20 18.76
C ASP A 3 -17.66 1.93 17.26
N VAL A 4 -17.09 0.78 16.89
CA VAL A 4 -16.86 0.37 15.50
C VAL A 4 -18.15 -0.03 14.77
N ALA A 5 -19.25 -0.24 15.49
CA ALA A 5 -20.57 -0.40 14.88
C ALA A 5 -21.20 0.97 14.60
N ALA A 6 -21.07 1.93 15.53
CA ALA A 6 -21.52 3.30 15.31
C ALA A 6 -20.79 3.99 14.14
N SER A 7 -19.53 3.63 13.86
CA SER A 7 -18.79 4.11 12.69
C SER A 7 -19.22 3.47 11.36
N GLY A 8 -20.12 2.48 11.38
CA GLY A 8 -20.57 1.75 10.20
C GLY A 8 -19.56 0.72 9.66
N ILE A 9 -18.46 0.46 10.37
CA ILE A 9 -17.50 -0.59 9.99
C ILE A 9 -18.17 -1.96 10.15
N PHE A 10 -18.90 -2.18 11.24
CA PHE A 10 -19.75 -3.35 11.43
C PHE A 10 -21.23 -2.97 11.49
N ARG A 11 -22.10 -3.88 11.09
CA ARG A 11 -23.55 -3.73 11.25
C ARG A 11 -23.98 -4.47 12.52
N VAL A 12 -24.96 -3.95 13.24
CA VAL A 12 -25.65 -4.66 14.32
C VAL A 12 -26.83 -5.44 13.72
N ASP A 13 -26.96 -6.71 14.11
CA ASP A 13 -27.99 -7.63 13.65
C ASP A 13 -29.10 -7.74 14.69
N ASP A 14 -30.21 -7.03 14.45
CA ASP A 14 -31.37 -6.99 15.36
C ASP A 14 -32.30 -8.21 15.23
N SER A 15 -31.83 -9.33 14.65
CA SER A 15 -32.67 -10.51 14.41
C SER A 15 -33.03 -11.20 15.74
N THR A 16 -34.27 -10.94 16.21
CA THR A 16 -34.97 -11.49 17.39
C THR A 16 -34.09 -11.85 18.60
N PRO A 17 -34.17 -11.09 19.70
CA PRO A 17 -33.33 -11.33 20.86
C PRO A 17 -33.71 -12.66 21.51
N THR A 18 -32.86 -13.66 21.32
CA THR A 18 -32.67 -14.66 22.37
C THR A 18 -31.89 -13.92 23.46
N GLN A 19 -32.64 -13.34 24.40
CA GLN A 19 -32.21 -12.72 25.66
C GLN A 19 -30.69 -12.39 25.77
N GLY A 20 -30.27 -11.23 25.26
CA GLY A 20 -28.99 -10.60 25.58
C GLY A 20 -27.83 -10.76 24.59
N ASP A 21 -28.00 -11.49 23.49
CA ASP A 21 -26.92 -11.70 22.50
C ASP A 21 -26.96 -10.67 21.35
N VAL A 22 -26.02 -9.72 21.34
CA VAL A 22 -25.85 -8.75 20.24
C VAL A 22 -24.98 -9.37 19.17
N ARG A 23 -25.50 -9.49 17.94
CA ARG A 23 -24.75 -10.03 16.80
C ARG A 23 -24.25 -8.91 15.91
N TYR A 24 -23.06 -9.09 15.36
CA TYR A 24 -22.45 -8.15 14.42
C TYR A 24 -22.24 -8.82 13.06
N GLY A 25 -22.62 -8.11 12.00
CA GLY A 25 -22.42 -8.50 10.61
C GLY A 25 -21.34 -7.67 9.91
N LEU A 26 -20.68 -8.27 8.92
CA LEU A 26 -19.76 -7.55 8.04
C LEU A 26 -20.52 -6.61 7.09
N THR A 27 -19.96 -5.42 6.89
CA THR A 27 -20.39 -4.44 5.89
C THR A 27 -19.50 -4.53 4.66
N ALA A 28 -19.77 -3.72 3.63
CA ALA A 28 -18.86 -3.60 2.49
C ALA A 28 -17.46 -3.11 2.94
N VAL A 29 -17.39 -2.24 3.95
CA VAL A 29 -16.12 -1.69 4.46
C VAL A 29 -15.35 -2.74 5.25
N SER A 30 -15.97 -3.43 6.21
CA SER A 30 -15.25 -4.45 7.00
C SER A 30 -14.86 -5.68 6.19
N ARG A 31 -15.54 -5.98 5.07
CA ARG A 31 -15.07 -6.99 4.11
C ARG A 31 -13.73 -6.65 3.47
N LEU A 32 -13.35 -5.38 3.37
CA LEU A 32 -12.02 -4.99 2.89
C LEU A 32 -10.92 -5.33 3.90
N LEU A 33 -11.28 -5.53 5.17
CA LEU A 33 -10.33 -5.79 6.26
C LEU A 33 -10.20 -7.29 6.59
N VAL A 34 -11.07 -8.13 6.05
CA VAL A 34 -11.06 -9.56 6.33
C VAL A 34 -10.40 -10.29 5.18
N ASP A 35 -9.57 -11.28 5.48
CA ASP A 35 -9.01 -12.15 4.46
C ASP A 35 -10.08 -13.13 3.98
N ASP A 36 -10.23 -13.28 2.67
CA ASP A 36 -11.16 -14.23 2.06
C ASP A 36 -10.35 -15.21 1.22
N ASP A 37 -9.67 -16.12 1.94
CA ASP A 37 -8.80 -17.17 1.41
C ASP A 37 -9.51 -18.01 0.33
N ASP A 38 -10.83 -18.14 0.40
CA ASP A 38 -11.64 -18.96 -0.50
C ASP A 38 -12.04 -18.25 -1.81
N ARG A 39 -12.01 -16.91 -1.86
CA ARG A 39 -12.43 -16.12 -3.04
C ARG A 39 -11.29 -15.40 -3.75
N GLY A 40 -10.07 -15.43 -3.19
CA GLY A 40 -8.91 -14.76 -3.75
C GLY A 40 -9.03 -13.23 -3.75
N HIS A 41 -9.85 -12.68 -2.85
CA HIS A 41 -9.96 -11.24 -2.66
C HIS A 41 -8.83 -10.74 -1.76
N ALA A 42 -8.09 -9.73 -2.23
CA ALA A 42 -7.03 -9.15 -1.45
C ALA A 42 -7.60 -8.31 -0.29
N THR A 43 -7.14 -8.59 0.93
CA THR A 43 -7.40 -7.78 2.12
C THR A 43 -6.56 -6.51 2.12
N LEU A 44 -7.13 -5.41 2.63
CA LEU A 44 -6.48 -4.12 2.91
C LEU A 44 -6.08 -3.97 4.38
N SER A 45 -6.19 -5.03 5.18
CA SER A 45 -5.82 -5.00 6.61
C SER A 45 -4.38 -4.57 6.85
N PRO A 46 -3.36 -5.14 6.16
CA PRO A 46 -1.98 -4.69 6.36
C PRO A 46 -1.76 -3.22 6.04
N PHE A 47 -2.35 -2.71 4.97
CA PHE A 47 -2.31 -1.28 4.64
C PHE A 47 -2.95 -0.43 5.74
N THR A 48 -4.15 -0.78 6.16
CA THR A 48 -4.89 -0.06 7.23
C THR A 48 -4.11 -0.06 8.56
N ALA A 49 -3.52 -1.20 8.92
CA ALA A 49 -2.71 -1.33 10.13
C ALA A 49 -1.45 -0.46 10.06
N SER A 50 -0.81 -0.36 8.88
CA SER A 50 0.39 0.46 8.70
C SER A 50 0.16 1.95 8.98
N CYS A 51 -1.06 2.46 8.74
CA CYS A 51 -1.40 3.85 9.00
C CYS A 51 -1.38 4.23 10.49
N VAL A 52 -1.44 3.25 11.38
CA VAL A 52 -1.51 3.46 12.83
C VAL A 52 -0.30 2.93 13.59
N VAL A 53 0.73 2.42 12.90
CA VAL A 53 1.96 1.99 13.59
C VAL A 53 2.71 3.21 14.15
N PRO A 54 3.42 3.06 15.27
CA PRO A 54 4.04 4.19 15.97
C PRO A 54 4.90 5.08 15.07
N SER A 55 5.69 4.50 14.16
CA SER A 55 6.58 5.25 13.27
C SER A 55 5.82 6.22 12.35
N TYR A 56 4.66 5.84 11.82
CA TYR A 56 3.83 6.78 11.03
C TYR A 56 3.10 7.78 11.92
N PHE A 57 2.58 7.29 13.05
CA PHE A 57 1.81 8.12 13.97
C PHE A 57 2.65 9.26 14.58
N MET A 58 3.91 9.01 14.91
CA MET A 58 4.83 10.02 15.45
C MET A 58 5.08 11.16 14.45
N ALA A 59 5.15 10.89 13.15
CA ALA A 59 5.28 11.94 12.13
C ALA A 59 4.05 12.86 12.14
N SER A 60 2.85 12.29 12.28
CA SER A 60 1.60 13.07 12.38
C SER A 60 1.56 13.96 13.62
N LEU A 61 2.10 13.51 14.76
CA LEU A 61 2.18 14.33 15.98
C LEU A 61 3.13 15.52 15.85
N ARG A 62 4.15 15.42 14.98
CA ARG A 62 5.12 16.51 14.74
C ARG A 62 4.68 17.44 13.61
N LEU A 63 3.52 17.22 12.99
CA LEU A 63 3.06 18.02 11.85
C LEU A 63 2.92 19.51 12.18
N ALA A 64 2.35 19.86 13.34
CA ALA A 64 2.18 21.25 13.75
C ALA A 64 3.52 21.96 13.97
N GLU A 65 4.43 21.34 14.72
CA GLU A 65 5.79 21.85 14.95
C GLU A 65 6.59 21.98 13.65
N TRP A 66 6.41 21.02 12.74
CA TRP A 66 7.03 21.06 11.41
C TRP A 66 6.54 22.26 10.59
N LEU A 67 5.23 22.56 10.61
CA LEU A 67 4.68 23.72 9.91
C LEU A 67 5.14 25.06 10.50
N GLU A 68 5.48 25.09 11.79
CA GLU A 68 5.96 26.29 12.50
C GLU A 68 7.48 26.49 12.37
N THR A 69 8.20 25.50 11.82
CA THR A 69 9.65 25.61 11.65
C THR A 69 9.96 26.54 10.48
N GLU A 70 10.51 27.72 10.77
CA GLU A 70 10.93 28.65 9.72
C GLU A 70 12.23 28.20 9.05
N ASP A 71 12.31 28.39 7.73
CA ASP A 71 13.46 28.04 6.86
C ASP A 71 14.75 28.84 7.18
N GLY A 72 14.79 29.64 8.25
CA GLY A 72 15.85 30.62 8.55
C GLY A 72 16.90 30.20 9.59
N GLY A 73 16.86 28.97 10.10
CA GLY A 73 17.80 28.48 11.13
C GLY A 73 19.19 28.07 10.59
N ALA A 74 20.20 28.03 11.47
CA ALA A 74 21.58 27.64 11.14
C ALA A 74 21.77 26.12 10.88
N ALA A 75 20.75 25.30 11.16
CA ALA A 75 20.70 23.89 10.83
C ALA A 75 19.70 23.67 9.68
N PRO A 76 19.94 22.72 8.76
CA PRO A 76 18.95 22.42 7.72
C PRO A 76 17.64 22.01 8.39
N ALA A 77 16.56 22.72 8.05
CA ALA A 77 15.22 22.37 8.53
C ALA A 77 14.87 20.95 8.07
N ALA A 78 14.16 20.21 8.91
CA ALA A 78 13.64 18.91 8.51
C ALA A 78 12.64 19.11 7.34
N GLU A 79 12.92 18.53 6.18
CA GLU A 79 12.08 18.71 4.97
C GLU A 79 10.68 18.10 5.12
N THR A 80 10.50 17.17 6.06
CA THR A 80 9.21 16.51 6.31
C THR A 80 8.95 16.33 7.81
N PRO A 81 7.67 16.21 8.23
CA PRO A 81 7.32 15.86 9.61
C PRO A 81 7.92 14.51 10.04
N PHE A 82 8.11 13.59 9.08
CA PHE A 82 8.75 12.31 9.33
C PHE A 82 10.23 12.48 9.70
N MET A 83 10.96 13.32 8.96
CA MET A 83 12.34 13.68 9.29
C MET A 83 12.43 14.37 10.65
N MET A 84 11.49 15.26 10.97
CA MET A 84 11.42 15.90 12.28
C MET A 84 11.18 14.90 13.41
N ALA A 85 10.32 13.90 13.20
CA ALA A 85 10.00 12.88 14.19
C ALA A 85 11.15 11.90 14.42
N HIS A 86 11.90 11.57 13.36
CA HIS A 86 12.80 10.41 13.37
C HIS A 86 14.27 10.74 13.08
N GLY A 87 14.60 12.01 12.81
CA GLY A 87 15.95 12.46 12.47
C GLY A 87 16.46 11.96 11.12
N THR A 88 15.59 11.39 10.28
CA THR A 88 15.95 10.82 8.98
C THR A 88 14.74 10.71 8.07
N ASP A 89 14.96 10.68 6.75
CA ASP A 89 13.87 10.48 5.81
C ASP A 89 13.27 9.06 5.90
N PHE A 90 12.09 8.93 5.29
CA PHE A 90 11.31 7.71 5.28
C PHE A 90 12.10 6.50 4.75
N TRP A 91 12.81 6.67 3.64
CA TRP A 91 13.54 5.59 2.98
C TRP A 91 14.81 5.22 3.74
N GLY A 92 15.46 6.20 4.36
CA GLY A 92 16.56 6.00 5.29
C GLY A 92 16.13 5.13 6.47
N MET A 93 14.95 5.38 7.05
CA MET A 93 14.38 4.53 8.10
C MET A 93 14.05 3.13 7.56
N ALA A 94 13.29 3.02 6.48
CA ALA A 94 12.91 1.72 5.89
C ALA A 94 14.11 0.87 5.46
N GLY A 95 15.24 1.49 5.08
CA GLY A 95 16.47 0.79 4.76
C GLY A 95 17.27 0.31 5.99
N ARG A 96 17.11 0.96 7.15
CA ARG A 96 17.84 0.64 8.39
C ARG A 96 17.05 -0.24 9.35
N ASP A 97 15.74 -0.02 9.43
CA ASP A 97 14.81 -0.76 10.28
C ASP A 97 14.08 -1.79 9.43
N THR A 98 14.47 -3.05 9.58
CA THR A 98 13.90 -4.17 8.82
C THR A 98 12.44 -4.43 9.16
N GLU A 99 12.01 -4.13 10.39
CA GLU A 99 10.62 -4.31 10.80
C GLU A 99 9.74 -3.25 10.15
N PHE A 100 10.16 -1.98 10.22
CA PHE A 100 9.47 -0.89 9.54
C PHE A 100 9.42 -1.10 8.02
N GLY A 101 10.53 -1.52 7.42
CA GLY A 101 10.59 -1.84 6.00
C GLY A 101 9.65 -3.01 5.62
N ALA A 102 9.54 -4.04 6.47
CA ALA A 102 8.61 -5.14 6.24
C ALA A 102 7.15 -4.70 6.35
N ILE A 103 6.80 -3.89 7.34
CA ILE A 103 5.46 -3.31 7.50
C ILE A 103 5.07 -2.51 6.26
N PHE A 104 5.96 -1.62 5.78
CA PHE A 104 5.71 -0.84 4.59
C PHE A 104 5.52 -1.72 3.34
N ASN A 105 6.40 -2.70 3.14
CA ASN A 105 6.31 -3.59 1.97
C ASN A 105 5.05 -4.44 1.98
N GLU A 106 4.62 -4.95 3.13
CA GLU A 106 3.38 -5.72 3.23
C GLU A 106 2.14 -4.83 3.05
N ALA A 107 2.16 -3.61 3.59
CA ALA A 107 1.12 -2.62 3.36
C ALA A 107 0.95 -2.30 1.86
N MET A 108 2.04 -1.99 1.17
CA MET A 108 2.02 -1.71 -0.27
C MET A 108 1.67 -2.93 -1.10
N GLY A 109 2.11 -4.12 -0.68
CA GLY A 109 1.76 -5.39 -1.31
C GLY A 109 0.25 -5.65 -1.23
N SER A 110 -0.33 -5.50 -0.04
CA SER A 110 -1.77 -5.62 0.21
C SER A 110 -2.60 -4.65 -0.67
N ASP A 111 -2.24 -3.37 -0.69
CA ASP A 111 -2.88 -2.37 -1.55
C ASP A 111 -2.75 -2.73 -3.04
N SER A 112 -1.53 -3.09 -3.48
CA SER A 112 -1.26 -3.47 -4.86
C SER A 112 -2.08 -4.69 -5.30
N ARG A 113 -2.26 -5.70 -4.44
CA ARG A 113 -3.08 -6.89 -4.75
C ARG A 113 -4.54 -6.48 -4.97
N PHE A 114 -5.06 -5.60 -4.10
CA PHE A 114 -6.44 -5.13 -4.18
C PHE A 114 -6.69 -4.29 -5.44
N ILE A 115 -5.87 -3.27 -5.66
CA ILE A 115 -6.00 -2.38 -6.83
C ILE A 115 -5.74 -3.13 -8.13
N ALA A 116 -4.78 -4.05 -8.18
CA ALA A 116 -4.51 -4.84 -9.39
C ALA A 116 -5.73 -5.65 -9.84
N GLY A 117 -6.51 -6.21 -8.90
CA GLY A 117 -7.76 -6.90 -9.22
C GLY A 117 -8.79 -5.98 -9.88
N ILE A 118 -8.90 -4.73 -9.40
CA ILE A 118 -9.78 -3.72 -9.98
C ILE A 118 -9.27 -3.29 -11.36
N VAL A 119 -7.99 -2.95 -11.48
CA VAL A 119 -7.37 -2.50 -12.74
C VAL A 119 -7.54 -3.54 -13.85
N VAL A 120 -7.29 -4.81 -13.55
CA VAL A 120 -7.46 -5.89 -14.54
C VAL A 120 -8.92 -6.05 -14.96
N ARG A 121 -9.86 -5.87 -14.04
CA ARG A 121 -11.30 -6.09 -14.28
C ARG A 121 -11.99 -4.91 -14.97
N GLU A 122 -11.68 -3.70 -14.54
CA GLU A 122 -12.40 -2.47 -14.90
C GLU A 122 -11.62 -1.56 -15.86
N CYS A 123 -10.31 -1.77 -16.01
CA CYS A 123 -9.43 -0.93 -16.81
C CYS A 123 -8.57 -1.76 -17.76
N GLY A 124 -9.08 -2.91 -18.22
CA GLY A 124 -8.26 -3.82 -19.02
C GLY A 124 -7.94 -3.25 -20.42
N GLU A 125 -8.85 -2.45 -20.96
CA GLU A 125 -8.76 -1.86 -22.28
C GLU A 125 -7.56 -0.93 -22.44
N VAL A 126 -7.11 -0.23 -21.40
CA VAL A 126 -5.93 0.65 -21.47
C VAL A 126 -4.63 -0.10 -21.73
N PHE A 127 -4.59 -1.42 -21.47
CA PHE A 127 -3.43 -2.27 -21.75
C PHE A 127 -3.50 -2.93 -23.14
N THR A 128 -4.55 -2.69 -23.92
CA THR A 128 -4.69 -3.26 -25.27
C THR A 128 -3.59 -2.74 -26.20
N GLY A 129 -2.82 -3.66 -26.79
CA GLY A 129 -1.74 -3.33 -27.73
C GLY A 129 -0.46 -2.80 -27.07
N VAL A 130 -0.42 -2.67 -25.74
CA VAL A 130 0.79 -2.34 -24.99
C VAL A 130 1.78 -3.50 -25.10
N ARG A 131 2.98 -3.23 -25.60
CA ARG A 131 4.03 -4.24 -25.82
C ARG A 131 5.05 -4.31 -24.69
N SER A 132 5.15 -3.26 -23.90
CA SER A 132 6.08 -3.14 -22.77
C SER A 132 5.46 -2.29 -21.69
N LEU A 133 5.59 -2.72 -20.44
CA LEU A 133 5.16 -1.99 -19.26
C LEU A 133 6.34 -1.89 -18.30
N VAL A 134 6.54 -0.70 -17.73
CA VAL A 134 7.52 -0.47 -16.66
C VAL A 134 6.75 0.01 -15.43
N ASP A 135 6.88 -0.73 -14.34
CA ASP A 135 6.27 -0.42 -13.05
C ASP A 135 7.34 0.23 -12.15
N VAL A 136 7.40 1.56 -12.19
CA VAL A 136 8.39 2.34 -11.44
C VAL A 136 7.96 2.43 -9.98
N GLY A 137 8.80 1.93 -9.06
CA GLY A 137 8.43 1.84 -7.66
C GLY A 137 7.51 0.66 -7.34
N GLY A 138 7.35 -0.30 -8.25
CA GLY A 138 6.41 -1.43 -8.12
C GLY A 138 6.68 -2.43 -7.00
N GLY A 139 7.60 -2.15 -6.06
CA GLY A 139 7.86 -2.99 -4.90
C GLY A 139 8.24 -4.43 -5.27
N ASP A 140 7.44 -5.41 -4.83
CA ASP A 140 7.60 -6.83 -5.16
C ASP A 140 7.06 -7.22 -6.56
N GLY A 141 6.57 -6.23 -7.30
CA GLY A 141 6.02 -6.33 -8.65
C GLY A 141 4.63 -6.96 -8.71
N THR A 142 3.87 -6.97 -7.62
CA THR A 142 2.49 -7.47 -7.59
C THR A 142 1.63 -6.93 -8.74
N MET A 143 1.63 -5.60 -8.93
CA MET A 143 0.87 -4.94 -9.99
C MET A 143 1.31 -5.39 -11.38
N ALA A 144 2.61 -5.24 -11.70
CA ALA A 144 3.17 -5.69 -12.97
C ALA A 144 2.89 -7.17 -13.27
N LYS A 145 2.99 -8.05 -12.27
CA LYS A 145 2.68 -9.49 -12.40
C LYS A 145 1.21 -9.72 -12.73
N ALA A 146 0.30 -8.99 -12.09
CA ALA A 146 -1.14 -9.12 -12.34
C ALA A 146 -1.50 -8.69 -13.76
N ILE A 147 -1.05 -7.52 -14.20
CA ILE A 147 -1.26 -7.02 -15.57
C ILE A 147 -0.65 -8.00 -16.58
N ALA A 148 0.61 -8.41 -16.39
CA ALA A 148 1.25 -9.37 -17.28
C ALA A 148 0.49 -10.70 -17.37
N ARG A 149 -0.06 -11.21 -16.26
CA ARG A 149 -0.87 -12.45 -16.28
C ARG A 149 -2.18 -12.25 -17.04
N ALA A 150 -2.88 -11.14 -16.83
CA ALA A 150 -4.16 -10.87 -17.47
C ALA A 150 -4.05 -10.70 -18.99
N PHE A 151 -2.99 -10.05 -19.47
CA PHE A 151 -2.83 -9.70 -20.90
C PHE A 151 -1.86 -10.60 -21.67
N ARG A 152 -1.29 -11.63 -21.04
CA ARG A 152 -0.52 -12.70 -21.72
C ARG A 152 -1.39 -13.62 -22.59
N THR A 153 -2.68 -13.74 -22.29
CA THR A 153 -3.62 -14.62 -22.99
C THR A 153 -4.22 -13.99 -24.25
N CYS A 154 -4.01 -12.68 -24.48
CA CYS A 154 -4.41 -12.00 -25.72
C CYS A 154 -3.43 -12.26 -26.89
N GLY A 155 -3.24 -13.55 -27.20
CA GLY A 155 -2.76 -14.02 -28.48
C GLY A 155 -1.40 -14.71 -28.43
N ALA A 156 -1.40 -15.96 -28.88
CA ALA A 156 -0.28 -16.62 -29.58
C ALA A 156 0.20 -15.85 -30.85
N ARG A 157 0.00 -14.53 -30.88
CA ARG A 157 0.36 -13.57 -31.94
C ARG A 157 1.07 -12.32 -31.38
N CYS A 158 1.17 -12.14 -30.06
CA CYS A 158 2.13 -11.22 -29.48
C CYS A 158 3.39 -12.02 -29.14
N TRP A 159 4.39 -11.87 -30.01
CA TRP A 159 5.73 -12.44 -29.89
C TRP A 159 6.28 -12.41 -28.47
N SER A 160 7.00 -13.48 -28.16
CA SER A 160 7.84 -13.70 -26.97
C SER A 160 8.32 -12.40 -26.34
N PHE A 161 8.19 -12.28 -25.01
CA PHE A 161 8.90 -11.28 -24.22
C PHE A 161 10.32 -11.78 -23.88
N PRO A 162 11.39 -11.46 -24.63
CA PRO A 162 12.70 -11.35 -24.03
C PRO A 162 12.77 -9.95 -23.42
N ARG A 163 12.72 -9.89 -22.08
CA ARG A 163 12.92 -8.70 -21.24
C ARG A 163 11.66 -7.88 -20.92
N LEU A 164 10.79 -8.43 -20.07
CA LEU A 164 10.30 -7.60 -18.98
C LEU A 164 11.53 -7.25 -18.12
N LEU A 165 12.04 -6.02 -18.26
CA LEU A 165 12.90 -5.45 -17.24
C LEU A 165 12.02 -5.18 -16.03
N MET A 166 11.83 -6.22 -15.22
CA MET A 166 11.33 -6.09 -13.87
C MET A 166 12.41 -5.35 -13.08
N ALA A 167 12.36 -4.01 -13.09
CA ALA A 167 13.20 -3.21 -12.23
C ALA A 167 12.64 -3.24 -10.80
N CYS A 168 12.57 -4.42 -10.20
CA CYS A 168 12.57 -4.57 -8.74
C CYS A 168 13.97 -4.20 -8.24
N ARG A 169 14.28 -2.91 -8.26
CA ARG A 169 15.32 -2.38 -7.39
C ARG A 169 14.57 -1.72 -6.26
N LEU A 170 14.55 -2.43 -5.13
CA LEU A 170 14.44 -1.82 -3.81
C LEU A 170 15.21 -0.48 -3.83
N ILE A 171 14.62 0.55 -3.24
CA ILE A 171 15.00 1.96 -3.30
C ILE A 171 16.45 2.27 -2.83
N THR A 172 17.31 1.30 -2.58
CA THR A 172 18.69 1.48 -2.10
C THR A 172 19.76 1.72 -3.17
N ARG A 173 19.44 1.89 -4.46
CA ARG A 173 20.50 2.14 -5.48
C ARG A 173 20.10 3.07 -6.62
N TRP A 174 19.73 4.30 -6.28
CA TRP A 174 19.63 5.40 -7.26
C TRP A 174 20.94 6.19 -7.46
N SER A 175 21.99 5.97 -6.66
CA SER A 175 23.25 6.73 -6.74
C SER A 175 24.39 6.08 -7.53
N LEU A 176 24.18 4.98 -8.26
CA LEU A 176 25.26 4.25 -8.95
C LEU A 176 25.07 4.05 -10.46
N LEU A 177 24.16 4.79 -11.09
CA LEU A 177 23.93 4.69 -12.54
C LEU A 177 23.95 6.02 -13.30
N LEU A 178 24.27 7.13 -12.63
CA LEU A 178 24.68 8.37 -13.29
C LEU A 178 25.97 8.83 -12.62
N GLY A 179 27.09 8.32 -13.14
CA GLY A 179 28.40 8.88 -12.84
C GLY A 179 28.53 10.23 -13.54
N THR A 180 28.73 11.27 -12.72
CA THR A 180 29.79 12.25 -12.90
C THR A 180 30.50 12.37 -11.56
#